data_AF-A0A962I957-F1
#
_entry.id   AF-A0A962I957-F1
#
_cell.length_a   1.000
_cell.length_b   1.000
_cell.length_c   1.000
_cell.angle_alpha   90.00
_cell.angle_beta   90.00
_cell.angle_gamma   90.00
#
_symmetry.space_group_name_H-M   'P 1'
#
loop_
_entity.id
_entity.type
_entity.pdbx_description
1 polymer ?
#
loop_
_entity_poly.entity_id
_entity_poly.type
_entity_poly.pdbx_seq_one_letter_code
_entity_poly.pdbx_strand_id
1 'polypeptide(L)' 'MHDESAGSLSLQCPACGWSGAAEDFDQVRVAGTVLIHCPSCDANLGDRDHALAHAA' A
#
# COMPACT_ATOMS: atom_id res chain seq x y z
N MET A 1 20.39 10.71 -17.85
CA MET A 1 19.12 10.00 -17.61
C MET A 1 19.07 9.70 -16.12
N HIS A 2 18.14 10.32 -15.40
CA HIS A 2 17.97 10.13 -13.96
C HIS A 2 17.51 8.68 -13.69
N ASP A 3 18.39 7.85 -13.13
CA ASP A 3 17.99 6.63 -12.44
C ASP A 3 17.92 6.97 -10.96
N GLU A 4 16.89 7.74 -10.59
CA GLU A 4 16.41 7.72 -9.22
C GLU A 4 15.47 6.53 -9.11
N SER A 5 16.06 5.34 -9.00
CA SER A 5 15.39 4.21 -8.37
C SER A 5 15.21 4.53 -6.88
N ALA A 6 14.41 5.56 -6.57
CA ALA A 6 13.75 5.66 -5.29
C ALA A 6 12.94 4.38 -5.18
N GLY A 7 13.41 3.44 -4.36
CA GLY A 7 12.81 2.13 -4.17
C GLY A 7 11.34 2.29 -3.80
N SER A 8 10.50 2.36 -4.82
CA SER A 8 9.09 2.61 -4.71
C SER A 8 8.51 1.27 -4.29
N LEU A 9 8.39 1.10 -2.98
CA LEU A 9 7.93 -0.15 -2.40
C LEU A 9 6.58 -0.47 -3.05
N SER A 10 6.54 -1.57 -3.79
CA SER A 10 5.37 -1.99 -4.56
C SER A 10 4.50 -2.86 -3.66
N LEU A 11 3.24 -2.48 -3.49
CA LEU A 11 2.27 -3.25 -2.74
C LEU A 11 1.32 -3.91 -3.72
N GLN A 12 1.04 -5.20 -3.52
CA GLN A 12 -0.02 -5.92 -4.21
C GLN A 12 -1.19 -6.14 -3.26
N CYS A 13 -2.38 -5.71 -3.69
CA CYS A 13 -3.61 -5.97 -2.98
C CYS A 13 -3.96 -7.47 -3.10
N PRO A 14 -4.06 -8.21 -1.98
CA PRO A 14 -4.41 -9.63 -2.02
C PRO A 14 -5.88 -9.88 -2.38
N ALA A 15 -6.75 -8.87 -2.27
CA ALA A 15 -8.19 -9.03 -2.51
C ALA A 15 -8.54 -8.98 -4.01
N CYS A 16 -7.97 -8.02 -4.77
CA CYS A 16 -8.25 -7.86 -6.19
C CYS A 16 -7.04 -8.12 -7.10
N GLY A 17 -5.85 -8.35 -6.54
CA GLY A 17 -4.61 -8.55 -7.30
C GLY A 17 -4.02 -7.27 -7.89
N TRP A 18 -4.62 -6.09 -7.63
CA TRP A 18 -4.10 -4.81 -8.09
C TRP A 18 -2.78 -4.48 -7.40
N SER A 19 -1.78 -4.04 -8.16
CA SER A 19 -0.45 -3.70 -7.66
C SER A 19 -0.09 -2.27 -8.00
N GLY A 20 0.46 -1.55 -7.04
CA GLY A 20 0.87 -0.15 -7.18
C GLY A 20 1.96 0.23 -6.19
N ALA A 21 2.46 1.46 -6.27
CA ALA A 21 3.38 1.98 -5.27
C ALA A 21 2.65 2.12 -3.92
N ALA A 22 3.34 1.94 -2.80
CA ALA A 22 2.75 2.06 -1.48
C ALA A 22 2.09 3.43 -1.22
N GLU A 23 2.57 4.47 -1.88
CA GLU A 23 2.01 5.83 -1.82
C GLU A 23 0.71 6.00 -2.60
N ASP A 24 0.42 5.09 -3.54
CA ASP A 24 -0.83 5.07 -4.31
C ASP A 24 -1.99 4.44 -3.51
N PHE A 25 -1.67 3.72 -2.43
CA PHE A 25 -2.69 3.16 -1.55
C PHE A 25 -3.25 4.22 -0.60
N ASP A 26 -4.55 4.14 -0.36
CA ASP A 26 -5.26 5.05 0.55
C ASP A 26 -4.83 4.82 2.00
N GLN A 27 -4.48 5.90 2.69
CA GLN A 27 -4.05 5.87 4.09
C GLN A 27 -5.14 6.46 4.98
N VAL A 28 -5.87 5.60 5.67
CA VAL A 28 -6.99 6.00 6.54
C VAL A 28 -6.58 5.91 8.00
N ARG A 29 -6.70 7.01 8.74
CA ARG A 29 -6.49 7.02 10.20
C ARG A 29 -7.75 6.61 10.94
N VAL A 30 -7.71 5.46 11.60
CA VAL A 30 -8.80 4.93 12.44
C VAL A 30 -8.30 4.74 13.86
N ALA A 31 -8.90 5.45 14.82
CA ALA A 31 -8.56 5.34 16.26
C ALA A 31 -7.06 5.51 16.61
N GLY A 32 -6.31 6.28 15.80
CA GLY A 32 -4.87 6.50 15.98
C GLY A 32 -3.97 5.55 15.18
N THR A 33 -4.55 4.55 14.52
CA THR A 33 -3.86 3.61 13.64
C THR A 33 -3.97 4.05 12.18
N VAL A 34 -2.89 3.92 11.40
CA VAL A 34 -2.90 4.16 9.95
C VAL A 34 -3.17 2.84 9.24
N LEU A 35 -4.34 2.72 8.65
CA LEU A 35 -4.75 1.59 7.82
C LEU A 35 -4.50 1.90 6.35
N ILE A 36 -4.12 0.88 5.60
CA ILE A 36 -3.89 0.93 4.16
C ILE A 36 -5.08 0.32 3.45
N HIS A 37 -5.67 1.06 2.52
CA HIS A 37 -6.82 0.63 1.72
C HIS A 37 -6.42 0.55 0.24
N CYS A 38 -6.97 -0.45 -0.45
CA CYS A 38 -6.77 -0.60 -1.89
C CYS A 38 -7.66 0.38 -2.65
N PRO A 39 -7.12 1.28 -3.48
CA PRO A 39 -7.94 2.23 -4.25
C PRO A 39 -8.79 1.51 -5.33
N SER A 40 -8.39 0.30 -5.75
CA SER A 40 -9.09 -0.43 -6.81
C SER A 40 -10.32 -1.19 -6.34
N CYS A 41 -10.33 -1.71 -5.11
CA CYS A 41 -11.42 -2.54 -4.59
C CYS A 41 -11.92 -2.14 -3.20
N ASP A 42 -11.36 -1.07 -2.63
CA ASP A 42 -11.64 -0.54 -1.30
C ASP A 42 -11.36 -1.53 -0.15
N ALA A 43 -10.64 -2.63 -0.44
CA ALA A 43 -10.28 -3.61 0.58
C ALA A 43 -9.28 -3.01 1.58
N ASN A 44 -9.47 -3.28 2.86
CA ASN A 44 -8.52 -2.93 3.91
C ASN A 44 -7.37 -3.96 3.95
N LEU A 45 -6.14 -3.51 3.69
CA LEU A 45 -4.92 -4.31 3.78
C LEU A 45 -4.36 -4.39 5.21
N GLY A 46 -4.92 -3.63 6.15
CA GLY A 46 -4.48 -3.56 7.55
C GLY A 46 -3.54 -2.39 7.81
N ASP A 47 -2.81 -2.46 8.93
CA ASP A 47 -1.84 -1.43 9.33
C ASP A 47 -0.77 -1.19 8.26
N ARG A 48 -0.29 0.06 8.17
CA ARG A 48 0.81 0.45 7.29
C ARG A 48 2.02 -0.47 7.43
N ASP A 49 2.51 -0.71 8.64
CA ASP A 49 3.65 -1.62 8.86
C ASP A 49 3.37 -3.05 8.40
N HIS A 50 2.12 -3.52 8.55
CA HIS A 50 1.72 -4.84 8.08
C HIS A 50 1.70 -4.89 6.55
N ALA A 51 1.08 -3.90 5.91
CA ALA A 51 1.04 -3.79 4.46
C ALA A 51 2.46 -3.71 3.86
N LEU A 52 3.31 -2.85 4.41
CA LEU A 52 4.72 -2.70 3.99
C LEU A 52 5.53 -3.99 4.21
N ALA A 53 5.25 -4.77 5.26
CA ALA A 53 5.90 -6.07 5.48
C ALA A 53 5.50 -7.14 4.45
N HIS A 54 4.33 -6.99 3.82
CA HIS A 54 3.87 -7.85 2.70
C HIS A 54 4.14 -7.23 1.33
N ALA A 55 4.89 -6.13 1.26
CA ALA A 55 5.41 -5.65 0.00
C ALA A 55 6.45 -6.64 -0.54
N ALA A 56 6.23 -7.11 -1.76
CA ALA A 56 7.09 -8.06 -2.47
C ALA A 56 8.22 -7.34 -3.22
#